data_AF-A0AA88XMI9-F1
#
_entry.id   AF-A0AA88XMI9-F1
#
_cell.length_a   1.000
_cell.length_b   1.000
_cell.length_c   1.000
_cell.angle_alpha   90.00
_cell.angle_beta   90.00
_cell.angle_gamma   90.00
#
_symmetry.space_group_name_H-M   'P 1'
#
loop_
_entity.id
_entity.type
_entity.pdbx_description
1 polymer ?
#
loop_
_entity_poly.entity_id
_entity_poly.type
_entity_poly.pdbx_seq_one_letter_code
_entity_poly.pdbx_strand_id
1 'polypeptide(L)'
;MKMDGNAGAHIELLLVGTETGTADINIPYLNISQAITLPLGMTKYQVPKVIIPSNLHVEKKGIEIKSSVPMTLFAINMEGANSDGFSVIPVDKLGMEYFVPSTVGENEMTIVSPYDNNSVSVTMKMPLGDVTFNNKDYGNGDTFNVVLNKFDTLEVNAYDPYAGTKIVSSKPIALVSGDRCTGLEGVGCDHLLDMIPPTKSYSTDFIIPKLVDRKNSTVQIIASEGNTDINVNELSSGRQTHKNLASPGDHLDITVADLGVVSTSKKVLVTMFVHACCAPLYHEPFMMVVPGIDRYLPKYDFAVWDGGNRFQNHLTIVIPQGNEKGLMLDGSAVAPYTKEYTVTVKGVTYSVFGVLTNEGAHHMIHSKGVKFGLFVHGNTASNGYGYAAGMRMD
;
A
#
# COMPACT_ATOMS: atom_id res chain seq x y z
N MET A 1 10.39 -8.57 -2.24
CA MET A 1 10.81 -7.22 -2.63
C MET A 1 12.19 -6.90 -2.10
N LYS A 2 13.10 -6.64 -3.02
CA LYS A 2 14.54 -6.55 -2.77
C LYS A 2 15.01 -5.12 -2.96
N MET A 3 15.51 -4.48 -1.89
CA MET A 3 16.26 -3.22 -1.99
C MET A 3 17.69 -3.49 -2.50
N ASP A 4 18.31 -2.48 -3.12
CA ASP A 4 19.60 -2.65 -3.77
C ASP A 4 20.78 -2.76 -2.80
N GLY A 5 21.18 -4.01 -2.55
CA GLY A 5 22.57 -4.45 -2.63
C GLY A 5 23.54 -4.13 -1.48
N ASN A 6 23.11 -3.52 -0.37
CA ASN A 6 23.99 -3.27 0.79
C ASN A 6 23.70 -4.20 1.98
N ALA A 7 24.64 -4.25 2.93
CA ALA A 7 24.60 -5.16 4.08
C ALA A 7 23.44 -4.88 5.08
N GLY A 8 22.52 -3.94 4.81
CA GLY A 8 21.56 -3.40 5.77
C GLY A 8 20.08 -3.72 5.53
N ALA A 9 19.67 -4.18 4.33
CA ALA A 9 18.26 -4.44 4.03
C ALA A 9 17.60 -5.43 5.01
N HIS A 10 16.49 -5.09 5.66
CA HIS A 10 15.71 -6.04 6.45
C HIS A 10 14.23 -5.70 6.37
N ILE A 11 13.40 -6.75 6.46
CA ILE A 11 11.95 -6.62 6.54
C ILE A 11 11.56 -6.85 7.99
N GLU A 12 10.80 -5.92 8.55
CA GLU A 12 10.25 -6.02 9.90
C GLU A 12 8.73 -6.12 9.84
N LEU A 13 8.18 -7.13 10.51
CA LEU A 13 6.75 -7.31 10.67
C LEU A 13 6.30 -6.69 12.00
N LEU A 14 5.27 -5.87 11.96
CA LEU A 14 4.67 -5.22 13.12
C LEU A 14 3.30 -5.85 13.36
N LEU A 15 3.22 -6.72 14.37
CA LEU A 15 2.01 -7.43 14.78
C LEU A 15 1.31 -6.61 15.86
N VAL A 16 0.11 -6.12 15.59
CA VAL A 16 -0.68 -5.30 16.52
C VAL A 16 -1.84 -6.11 17.06
N GLY A 17 -1.77 -6.45 18.35
CA GLY A 17 -2.81 -7.20 19.08
C GLY A 17 -3.62 -6.30 20.00
N THR A 18 -4.95 -6.47 19.97
CA THR A 18 -5.89 -5.81 20.91
C THR A 18 -6.26 -6.69 22.11
N GLU A 19 -5.78 -7.93 22.11
CA GLU A 19 -5.95 -8.93 23.15
C GLU A 19 -4.63 -9.69 23.31
N THR A 20 -4.41 -10.31 24.48
CA THR A 20 -3.25 -11.18 24.68
C THR A 20 -3.50 -12.57 24.10
N GLY A 21 -2.55 -13.09 23.33
CA GLY A 21 -2.64 -14.40 22.70
C GLY A 21 -1.28 -14.89 22.21
N THR A 22 -1.30 -15.73 21.18
CA THR A 22 -0.11 -16.25 20.51
C THR A 22 -0.22 -16.07 19.01
N ALA A 23 0.91 -15.90 18.33
CA ALA A 23 1.00 -15.96 16.88
C ALA A 23 2.00 -17.03 16.44
N ASP A 24 1.57 -17.93 15.57
CA ASP A 24 2.43 -18.94 14.94
C ASP A 24 3.00 -18.38 13.64
N ILE A 25 4.31 -18.21 13.60
CA ILE A 25 5.06 -17.80 12.41
C ILE A 25 5.63 -19.04 11.73
N ASN A 26 5.25 -19.24 10.48
CA ASN A 26 5.64 -20.38 9.66
C ASN A 26 6.36 -19.90 8.39
N ILE A 27 7.62 -20.33 8.23
CA ILE A 27 8.49 -20.02 7.09
C ILE A 27 9.11 -21.35 6.59
N PRO A 28 8.41 -22.07 5.69
CA PRO A 28 8.83 -23.40 5.25
C PRO A 28 10.22 -23.45 4.59
N TYR A 29 10.60 -22.40 3.86
CA TYR A 29 11.94 -22.28 3.25
C TYR A 29 13.08 -22.52 4.25
N LEU A 30 12.89 -22.07 5.49
CA LEU A 30 13.88 -22.13 6.57
C LEU A 30 13.59 -23.22 7.59
N ASN A 31 12.55 -24.03 7.37
CA ASN A 31 12.01 -24.97 8.36
C ASN A 31 11.70 -24.28 9.71
N ILE A 32 11.25 -23.02 9.66
CA ILE A 32 10.84 -22.28 10.86
C ILE A 32 9.35 -22.48 11.07
N SER A 33 8.99 -22.98 12.26
CA SER A 33 7.64 -22.94 12.80
C SER A 33 7.78 -22.56 14.27
N GLN A 34 7.37 -21.35 14.61
CA GLN A 34 7.59 -20.77 15.94
C GLN A 34 6.32 -20.08 16.43
N ALA A 35 5.88 -20.45 17.63
CA ALA A 35 4.89 -19.68 18.37
C ALA A 35 5.59 -18.53 19.10
N ILE A 36 5.05 -17.31 18.95
CA ILE A 36 5.45 -16.13 19.71
C ILE A 36 4.27 -15.66 20.57
N THR A 37 4.58 -15.01 21.69
CA THR A 37 3.56 -14.33 22.50
C THR A 37 3.13 -13.06 21.79
N LEU A 38 1.82 -12.83 21.70
CA LEU A 38 1.23 -11.59 21.22
C LEU A 38 0.62 -10.86 22.43
N PRO A 39 1.33 -9.90 23.05
CA PRO A 39 0.79 -9.07 24.12
C PRO A 39 -0.20 -8.03 23.58
N LEU A 40 -0.87 -7.31 24.48
CA LEU A 40 -1.51 -6.05 24.12
C LEU A 40 -0.47 -5.08 23.55
N GLY A 41 -0.76 -4.49 22.40
CA GLY A 41 0.12 -3.55 21.71
C GLY A 41 0.85 -4.19 20.53
N MET A 42 2.13 -3.85 20.35
CA MET A 42 2.91 -4.22 19.17
C MET A 42 3.99 -5.26 19.49
N THR A 43 4.12 -6.28 18.65
CA THR A 43 5.28 -7.19 18.60
C THR A 43 6.00 -7.03 17.28
N LYS A 44 7.32 -6.87 17.32
CA LYS A 44 8.17 -6.79 16.14
C LYS A 44 8.76 -8.17 15.82
N TYR A 45 8.78 -8.54 14.54
CA TYR A 45 9.44 -9.75 14.08
C TYR A 45 10.31 -9.44 12.85
N GLN A 46 11.61 -9.67 12.97
CA GLN A 46 12.56 -9.48 11.87
C GLN A 46 12.54 -10.69 10.94
N VAL A 47 12.25 -10.45 9.66
CA VAL A 47 12.23 -11.48 8.63
C VAL A 47 13.65 -11.73 8.12
N PRO A 48 14.10 -13.00 8.05
CA PRO A 48 15.41 -13.32 7.49
C PRO A 48 15.52 -12.91 6.01
N LYS A 49 16.59 -12.19 5.63
CA LYS A 49 16.79 -11.67 4.26
C LYS A 49 16.71 -12.72 3.16
N VAL A 50 17.06 -13.96 3.47
CA VAL A 50 17.04 -15.08 2.52
C VAL A 50 15.62 -15.41 2.02
N ILE A 51 14.58 -14.89 2.67
CA ILE A 51 13.18 -14.99 2.25
C ILE A 51 12.82 -14.00 1.14
N ILE A 52 13.69 -13.05 0.81
CA ILE A 52 13.47 -12.17 -0.35
C ILE A 52 13.54 -13.02 -1.63
N PRO A 53 12.48 -13.05 -2.47
CA PRO A 53 12.45 -13.85 -3.68
C PRO A 53 13.39 -13.31 -4.76
N SER A 54 13.81 -14.21 -5.63
CA SER A 54 14.66 -13.93 -6.78
C SER A 54 13.78 -13.61 -7.99
N ASN A 55 14.21 -12.66 -8.81
CA ASN A 55 13.47 -12.25 -10.00
C ASN A 55 13.20 -13.44 -10.94
N LEU A 56 11.97 -13.56 -11.42
CA LEU A 56 11.52 -14.53 -12.43
C LEU A 56 11.74 -16.00 -12.06
N HIS A 57 11.83 -16.31 -10.77
CA HIS A 57 11.91 -17.67 -10.24
C HIS A 57 10.75 -17.97 -9.29
N VAL A 58 10.19 -19.18 -9.41
CA VAL A 58 9.25 -19.71 -8.43
C VAL A 58 10.03 -20.28 -7.25
N GLU A 59 9.82 -19.72 -6.07
CA GLU A 59 10.52 -20.12 -4.85
C GLU A 59 9.55 -20.27 -3.68
N LYS A 60 9.81 -21.18 -2.74
CA LYS A 60 8.94 -21.40 -1.58
C LYS A 60 9.19 -20.38 -0.46
N LYS A 61 9.04 -19.09 -0.72
CA LYS A 61 9.42 -17.99 0.20
C LYS A 61 8.25 -17.27 0.89
N GLY A 62 7.03 -17.82 0.81
CA GLY A 62 5.88 -17.29 1.54
C GLY A 62 6.01 -17.45 3.06
N ILE A 63 5.51 -16.46 3.80
CA ILE A 63 5.40 -16.46 5.27
C ILE A 63 3.92 -16.56 5.63
N GLU A 64 3.56 -17.48 6.53
CA GLU A 64 2.23 -17.55 7.12
C GLU A 64 2.30 -17.17 8.60
N ILE A 65 1.39 -16.30 9.02
CA ILE A 65 1.22 -15.93 10.43
C ILE A 65 -0.21 -16.25 10.83
N LYS A 66 -0.37 -17.06 11.87
CA LYS A 66 -1.68 -17.40 12.44
C LYS A 66 -1.76 -16.92 13.87
N SER A 67 -2.67 -15.99 14.14
CA SER A 67 -2.90 -15.48 15.49
C SER A 67 -4.08 -16.21 16.16
N SER A 68 -3.98 -16.44 17.47
CA SER A 68 -5.08 -16.96 18.30
C SER A 68 -6.13 -15.91 18.63
N VAL A 69 -5.84 -14.63 18.37
CA VAL A 69 -6.69 -13.45 18.64
C VAL A 69 -6.71 -12.52 17.43
N PRO A 70 -7.70 -11.62 17.29
CA PRO A 70 -7.69 -10.59 16.26
C PRO A 70 -6.40 -9.75 16.29
N MET A 71 -5.81 -9.56 15.12
CA MET A 71 -4.53 -8.87 14.96
C MET A 71 -4.51 -8.15 13.61
N THR A 72 -3.90 -6.98 13.57
CA THR A 72 -3.45 -6.31 12.34
C THR A 72 -1.95 -6.50 12.16
N LEU A 73 -1.53 -6.62 10.91
CA LEU A 73 -0.15 -6.89 10.56
C LEU A 73 0.31 -5.82 9.57
N PHE A 74 1.49 -5.25 9.82
CA PHE A 74 2.16 -4.34 8.91
C PHE A 74 3.54 -4.89 8.57
N ALA A 75 4.04 -4.58 7.38
CA ALA A 75 5.38 -4.94 6.97
C ALA A 75 6.13 -3.65 6.61
N ILE A 76 7.32 -3.47 7.17
CA ILE A 76 8.23 -2.39 6.84
C ILE A 76 9.43 -3.01 6.11
N ASN A 77 9.80 -2.46 4.97
CA ASN A 77 11.06 -2.76 4.32
C ASN A 77 12.02 -1.60 4.55
N MET A 78 13.25 -1.89 4.96
CA MET A 78 14.24 -0.84 5.26
C MET A 78 15.64 -1.25 4.81
N GLU A 79 16.34 -0.35 4.12
CA GLU A 79 17.76 -0.43 3.82
C GLU A 79 18.43 0.94 4.01
N GLY A 80 19.19 1.09 5.10
CA GLY A 80 19.94 2.31 5.35
C GLY A 80 19.04 3.52 5.56
N ALA A 81 19.09 4.48 4.63
CA ALA A 81 18.22 5.66 4.65
C ALA A 81 16.88 5.43 3.95
N ASN A 82 16.69 4.29 3.28
CA ASN A 82 15.53 3.97 2.46
C ASN A 82 14.53 3.09 3.21
N SER A 83 13.26 3.50 3.29
CA SER A 83 12.20 2.63 3.80
C SER A 83 10.85 2.89 3.15
N ASP A 84 10.00 1.88 3.19
CA ASP A 84 8.56 2.04 3.00
C ASP A 84 7.84 0.88 3.70
N GLY A 85 6.51 0.93 3.79
CA GLY A 85 5.77 -0.12 4.46
C GLY A 85 4.30 -0.14 4.11
N PHE A 86 3.65 -1.25 4.45
CA PHE A 86 2.27 -1.49 4.06
C PHE A 86 1.48 -2.27 5.10
N SER A 87 0.15 -2.14 5.02
CA SER A 87 -0.80 -2.95 5.78
C SER A 87 -1.00 -4.30 5.08
N VAL A 88 -0.83 -5.41 5.80
CA VAL A 88 -0.96 -6.76 5.24
C VAL A 88 -2.42 -7.18 5.19
N ILE A 89 -2.88 -7.59 4.01
CA ILE A 89 -4.24 -8.08 3.78
C ILE A 89 -4.35 -9.55 4.26
N PRO A 90 -5.30 -9.87 5.17
CA PRO A 90 -5.54 -11.24 5.62
C PRO A 90 -5.93 -12.21 4.49
N VAL A 91 -5.60 -13.50 4.65
CA VAL A 91 -5.81 -14.54 3.63
C VAL A 91 -7.27 -14.68 3.19
N ASP A 92 -8.23 -14.51 4.10
CA ASP A 92 -9.67 -14.55 3.82
C ASP A 92 -10.17 -13.32 3.03
N LYS A 93 -9.36 -12.25 2.97
CA LYS A 93 -9.65 -11.01 2.25
C LYS A 93 -8.94 -10.88 0.91
N LEU A 94 -8.04 -11.80 0.59
CA LEU A 94 -7.43 -11.91 -0.73
C LEU A 94 -8.47 -12.22 -1.81
N GLY A 95 -8.09 -12.05 -3.08
CA GLY A 95 -8.93 -12.31 -4.24
C GLY A 95 -8.15 -12.93 -5.37
N MET A 96 -8.80 -13.08 -6.52
CA MET A 96 -8.27 -13.83 -7.66
C MET A 96 -7.83 -12.94 -8.83
N GLU A 97 -8.21 -11.66 -8.82
CA GLU A 97 -7.94 -10.73 -9.91
C GLU A 97 -7.36 -9.43 -9.35
N TYR A 98 -6.29 -8.94 -9.99
CA TYR A 98 -5.54 -7.75 -9.60
C TYR A 98 -5.08 -6.97 -10.83
N PHE A 99 -4.88 -5.67 -10.64
CA PHE A 99 -4.11 -4.83 -11.55
C PHE A 99 -2.91 -4.24 -10.80
N VAL A 100 -1.76 -4.21 -11.46
CA VAL A 100 -0.49 -3.86 -10.85
C VAL A 100 -0.24 -2.36 -11.04
N PRO A 101 -0.12 -1.55 -9.98
CA PRO A 101 0.39 -0.19 -10.07
C PRO A 101 1.91 -0.19 -10.19
N SER A 102 2.44 0.77 -10.94
CA SER A 102 3.88 0.86 -11.22
C SER A 102 4.21 2.29 -11.63
N THR A 103 5.48 2.70 -11.49
CA THR A 103 5.93 4.07 -11.77
C THR A 103 7.25 4.07 -12.55
N VAL A 104 7.84 5.24 -12.77
CA VAL A 104 9.17 5.37 -13.38
C VAL A 104 10.24 4.83 -12.42
N GLY A 105 11.05 3.86 -12.85
CA GLY A 105 12.07 3.25 -12.01
C GLY A 105 12.23 1.75 -12.26
N GLU A 106 12.85 1.04 -11.33
CA GLU A 106 13.01 -0.42 -11.36
C GLU A 106 11.80 -1.13 -10.74
N ASN A 107 10.71 -1.22 -11.49
CA ASN A 107 9.45 -1.78 -11.01
C ASN A 107 9.59 -3.24 -10.55
N GLU A 108 8.91 -3.61 -9.46
CA GLU A 108 8.80 -4.98 -8.98
C GLU A 108 7.38 -5.36 -8.55
N MET A 109 7.01 -6.63 -8.72
CA MET A 109 5.80 -7.21 -8.15
C MET A 109 6.07 -8.60 -7.60
N THR A 110 5.54 -8.90 -6.41
CA THR A 110 5.60 -10.22 -5.79
C THR A 110 4.21 -10.85 -5.75
N ILE A 111 4.06 -12.01 -6.39
CA ILE A 111 2.88 -12.86 -6.24
C ILE A 111 3.18 -13.92 -5.20
N VAL A 112 2.32 -14.09 -4.19
CA VAL A 112 2.46 -15.13 -3.16
C VAL A 112 1.19 -15.98 -3.13
N SER A 113 1.33 -17.31 -3.18
CA SER A 113 0.17 -18.20 -3.08
C SER A 113 -0.01 -18.81 -1.69
N PRO A 114 -1.17 -18.61 -1.04
CA PRO A 114 -1.54 -19.29 0.20
C PRO A 114 -2.19 -20.67 -0.02
N TYR A 115 -2.29 -21.15 -1.27
CA TYR A 115 -2.95 -22.41 -1.62
C TYR A 115 -2.11 -23.24 -2.57
N ASP A 116 -2.23 -24.57 -2.48
CA ASP A 116 -1.60 -25.49 -3.44
C ASP A 116 -2.32 -25.47 -4.80
N ASN A 117 -1.60 -25.82 -5.87
CA ASN A 117 -2.14 -25.96 -7.21
C ASN A 117 -2.99 -24.74 -7.64
N ASN A 118 -2.40 -23.55 -7.53
CA ASN A 118 -3.00 -22.30 -7.97
C ASN A 118 -2.45 -21.91 -9.35
N SER A 119 -3.29 -22.04 -10.38
CA SER A 119 -2.95 -21.54 -11.72
C SER A 119 -3.07 -20.02 -11.73
N VAL A 120 -1.97 -19.33 -12.06
CA VAL A 120 -1.87 -17.87 -12.17
C VAL A 120 -1.51 -17.50 -13.61
N SER A 121 -2.26 -16.57 -14.17
CA SER A 121 -2.06 -15.97 -15.49
C SER A 121 -1.67 -14.51 -15.30
N VAL A 122 -0.56 -14.09 -15.91
CA VAL A 122 -0.05 -12.72 -15.86
C VAL A 122 -0.03 -12.17 -17.27
N THR A 123 -0.88 -11.18 -17.55
CA THR A 123 -0.95 -10.47 -18.83
C THR A 123 -0.21 -9.14 -18.68
N MET A 124 0.98 -9.05 -19.27
CA MET A 124 1.89 -7.92 -19.11
C MET A 124 1.37 -6.68 -19.83
N LYS A 125 1.52 -5.52 -19.20
CA LYS A 125 1.27 -4.21 -19.81
C LYS A 125 2.55 -3.40 -19.86
N MET A 126 3.45 -3.75 -20.77
CA MET A 126 4.81 -3.18 -20.88
C MET A 126 5.02 -2.51 -22.23
N PRO A 127 4.64 -1.23 -22.41
CA PRO A 127 4.65 -0.60 -23.73
C PRO A 127 6.02 -0.54 -24.42
N LEU A 128 7.12 -0.54 -23.65
CA LEU A 128 8.48 -0.28 -24.15
C LEU A 128 9.47 -1.44 -23.94
N GLY A 129 9.07 -2.50 -23.23
CA GLY A 129 9.97 -3.60 -22.87
C GLY A 129 9.28 -4.94 -22.70
N ASP A 130 10.02 -5.87 -22.13
CA ASP A 130 9.62 -7.26 -21.95
C ASP A 130 10.27 -7.86 -20.69
N VAL A 131 9.75 -9.03 -20.29
CA VAL A 131 10.36 -9.88 -19.26
C VAL A 131 10.59 -11.29 -19.81
N THR A 132 11.76 -11.87 -19.50
CA THR A 132 12.10 -13.23 -19.91
C THR A 132 11.77 -14.25 -18.82
N PHE A 133 10.66 -14.96 -18.96
CA PHE A 133 10.26 -16.03 -18.02
C PHE A 133 10.36 -17.40 -18.70
N ASN A 134 11.01 -18.38 -18.07
CA ASN A 134 11.21 -19.73 -18.62
C ASN A 134 11.76 -19.75 -20.06
N ASN A 135 12.78 -18.92 -20.33
CA ASN A 135 13.43 -18.76 -21.64
C ASN A 135 12.50 -18.26 -22.76
N LYS A 136 11.44 -17.54 -22.41
CA LYS A 136 10.56 -16.86 -23.36
C LYS A 136 10.33 -15.42 -22.92
N ASP A 137 10.37 -14.51 -23.89
CA ASP A 137 10.11 -13.09 -23.67
C ASP A 137 8.59 -12.82 -23.74
N TYR A 138 8.14 -11.93 -22.86
CA TYR A 138 6.74 -11.50 -22.74
C TYR A 138 6.70 -9.98 -22.70
N GLY A 139 6.24 -9.36 -23.78
CA GLY A 139 6.08 -7.92 -23.92
C GLY A 139 4.63 -7.46 -23.70
N ASN A 140 4.30 -6.27 -24.21
CA ASN A 140 2.97 -5.69 -24.07
C ASN A 140 1.84 -6.60 -24.61
N GLY A 141 0.91 -6.98 -23.74
CA GLY A 141 -0.25 -7.81 -24.07
C GLY A 141 0.04 -9.32 -24.04
N ASP A 142 1.30 -9.73 -23.94
CA ASP A 142 1.65 -11.14 -23.81
C ASP A 142 1.24 -11.68 -22.45
N THR A 143 0.92 -12.97 -22.42
CA THR A 143 0.49 -13.66 -21.20
C THR A 143 1.33 -14.89 -20.93
N PHE A 144 1.85 -15.01 -19.71
CA PHE A 144 2.43 -16.26 -19.21
C PHE A 144 1.59 -16.85 -18.10
N ASN A 145 1.70 -18.17 -17.95
CA ASN A 145 1.02 -18.94 -16.91
C ASN A 145 2.04 -19.62 -16.02
N VAL A 146 1.72 -19.71 -14.73
CA VAL A 146 2.51 -20.40 -13.72
C VAL A 146 1.57 -21.10 -12.75
N VAL A 147 1.96 -22.28 -12.27
CA VAL A 147 1.26 -22.95 -11.17
C VAL A 147 2.07 -22.71 -9.90
N LEU A 148 1.45 -22.08 -8.91
CA LEU A 148 2.04 -21.84 -7.60
C LEU A 148 1.42 -22.79 -6.58
N ASN A 149 2.24 -23.38 -5.72
CA ASN A 149 1.77 -24.11 -4.56
C ASN A 149 1.73 -23.21 -3.32
N LYS A 150 1.24 -23.74 -2.20
CA LYS A 150 1.23 -22.99 -0.95
C LYS A 150 2.66 -22.59 -0.58
N PHE A 151 2.82 -21.33 -0.23
CA PHE A 151 4.09 -20.65 0.06
C PHE A 151 4.99 -20.37 -1.15
N ASP A 152 4.58 -20.74 -2.36
CA ASP A 152 5.33 -20.35 -3.55
C ASP A 152 5.13 -18.86 -3.82
N THR A 153 6.24 -18.23 -4.19
CA THR A 153 6.35 -16.83 -4.58
C THR A 153 6.88 -16.72 -5.99
N LEU A 154 6.42 -15.74 -6.75
CA LEU A 154 7.02 -15.32 -8.02
C LEU A 154 7.25 -13.80 -7.96
N GLU A 155 8.51 -13.40 -8.03
CA GLU A 155 8.92 -12.00 -8.21
C GLU A 155 9.05 -11.71 -9.71
N VAL A 156 8.56 -10.55 -10.15
CA VAL A 156 8.75 -10.06 -11.52
C VAL A 156 9.23 -8.61 -11.44
N ASN A 157 10.44 -8.37 -11.94
CA ASN A 157 11.08 -7.06 -11.96
C ASN A 157 11.36 -6.64 -13.40
N ALA A 158 11.16 -5.36 -13.69
CA ALA A 158 11.50 -4.76 -14.97
C ALA A 158 11.83 -3.26 -14.84
N TYR A 159 12.69 -2.77 -15.74
CA TYR A 159 13.02 -1.35 -15.83
C TYR A 159 11.88 -0.51 -16.43
N ASP A 160 11.06 -1.11 -17.29
CA ASP A 160 9.94 -0.41 -17.89
C ASP A 160 8.71 -0.47 -16.99
N PRO A 161 8.00 0.66 -16.78
CA PRO A 161 6.74 0.65 -16.06
C PRO A 161 5.75 -0.31 -16.69
N TYR A 162 5.08 -1.11 -15.86
CA TYR A 162 4.07 -2.06 -16.26
C TYR A 162 2.71 -1.87 -15.59
N ALA A 163 2.42 -0.61 -15.25
CA ALA A 163 1.15 -0.18 -14.67
C ALA A 163 -0.04 -0.68 -15.52
N GLY A 164 -0.93 -1.43 -14.86
CA GLY A 164 -2.09 -2.07 -15.46
C GLY A 164 -1.86 -3.49 -15.97
N THR A 165 -0.70 -4.11 -15.68
CA THR A 165 -0.53 -5.56 -15.80
C THR A 165 -1.65 -6.27 -15.04
N LYS A 166 -2.28 -7.24 -15.70
CA LYS A 166 -3.44 -7.96 -15.16
C LYS A 166 -3.01 -9.32 -14.66
N ILE A 167 -3.37 -9.64 -13.42
CA ILE A 167 -3.13 -10.96 -12.83
C ILE A 167 -4.48 -11.61 -12.56
N VAL A 168 -4.66 -12.84 -13.04
CA VAL A 168 -5.84 -13.68 -12.78
C VAL A 168 -5.38 -15.02 -12.25
N SER A 169 -6.04 -15.53 -11.22
CA SER A 169 -5.68 -16.78 -10.56
C SER A 169 -6.88 -17.68 -10.29
N SER A 170 -6.65 -18.98 -10.17
CA SER A 170 -7.70 -19.97 -9.88
C SER A 170 -8.12 -20.00 -8.40
N LYS A 171 -7.25 -19.49 -7.51
CA LYS A 171 -7.47 -19.37 -6.06
C LYS A 171 -6.85 -18.05 -5.58
N PRO A 172 -7.28 -17.51 -4.43
CA PRO A 172 -6.77 -16.22 -4.00
C PRO A 172 -5.24 -16.16 -3.86
N ILE A 173 -4.64 -15.02 -4.21
CA ILE A 173 -3.21 -14.74 -4.07
C ILE A 173 -2.99 -13.47 -3.24
N ALA A 174 -1.80 -13.31 -2.67
CA ALA A 174 -1.32 -12.01 -2.21
C ALA A 174 -0.49 -11.37 -3.32
N LEU A 175 -0.65 -10.06 -3.50
CA LEU A 175 0.11 -9.27 -4.46
C LEU A 175 0.71 -8.07 -3.74
N VAL A 176 2.03 -7.92 -3.82
CA VAL A 176 2.73 -6.69 -3.46
C VAL A 176 3.25 -6.09 -4.75
N SER A 177 3.16 -4.77 -4.91
CA SER A 177 3.73 -4.04 -6.05
C SER A 177 4.58 -2.88 -5.54
N GLY A 178 5.58 -2.50 -6.31
CA GLY A 178 6.54 -1.50 -5.88
C GLY A 178 7.54 -1.11 -6.96
N ASP A 179 8.57 -0.39 -6.52
CA ASP A 179 9.72 0.00 -7.33
C ASP A 179 10.98 -0.13 -6.49
N ARG A 180 11.98 -0.84 -7.01
CA ARG A 180 13.28 -1.14 -6.37
C ARG A 180 14.16 0.10 -6.26
N CYS A 181 14.02 1.01 -7.21
CA CYS A 181 14.90 2.14 -7.40
C CYS A 181 14.22 3.23 -8.22
N THR A 182 13.53 4.15 -7.54
CA THR A 182 12.92 5.32 -8.18
C THR A 182 13.41 6.62 -7.56
N GLY A 183 13.48 7.66 -8.37
CA GLY A 183 13.89 9.00 -7.95
C GLY A 183 12.77 10.02 -8.07
N LEU A 184 11.52 9.67 -7.72
CA LEU A 184 10.33 10.54 -7.88
C LEU A 184 10.55 11.97 -7.34
N GLU A 185 10.91 12.89 -8.24
CA GLU A 185 11.34 14.27 -7.95
C GLU A 185 12.58 14.39 -7.04
N GLY A 186 13.41 13.34 -7.00
CA GLY A 186 14.64 13.26 -6.24
C GLY A 186 15.89 12.85 -7.02
N VAL A 187 17.04 12.80 -6.33
CA VAL A 187 18.37 12.43 -6.86
C VAL A 187 18.75 11.01 -6.39
N GLY A 188 17.89 10.38 -5.58
CA GLY A 188 18.10 9.09 -4.93
C GLY A 188 17.50 7.90 -5.68
N CYS A 189 17.67 6.73 -5.05
CA CYS A 189 17.17 5.43 -5.47
C CYS A 189 16.35 4.91 -4.30
N ASP A 190 15.06 5.24 -4.33
CA ASP A 190 14.14 5.01 -3.22
C ASP A 190 13.28 3.77 -3.50
N HIS A 191 12.93 3.04 -2.44
CA HIS A 191 12.19 1.79 -2.51
C HIS A 191 10.74 2.09 -2.19
N LEU A 192 9.85 1.70 -3.08
CA LEU A 192 8.41 1.88 -2.89
C LEU A 192 7.76 0.51 -2.81
N LEU A 193 6.79 0.34 -1.91
CA LEU A 193 5.98 -0.86 -1.94
C LEU A 193 4.63 -0.69 -1.26
N ASP A 194 3.60 -1.34 -1.80
CA ASP A 194 2.35 -1.58 -1.08
C ASP A 194 1.73 -2.92 -1.46
N MET A 195 0.93 -3.49 -0.56
CA MET A 195 0.12 -4.66 -0.84
C MET A 195 -1.15 -4.26 -1.58
N ILE A 196 -1.29 -4.78 -2.79
CA ILE A 196 -2.35 -4.39 -3.70
C ILE A 196 -3.62 -5.17 -3.37
N PRO A 197 -4.76 -4.49 -3.16
CA PRO A 197 -6.03 -5.17 -2.93
C PRO A 197 -6.56 -5.83 -4.21
N PRO A 198 -7.37 -6.91 -4.09
CA PRO A 198 -8.03 -7.50 -5.25
C PRO A 198 -9.11 -6.57 -5.83
N THR A 199 -9.47 -6.77 -7.09
CA THR A 199 -10.46 -5.95 -7.81
C THR A 199 -11.83 -5.87 -7.14
N LYS A 200 -12.23 -6.89 -6.35
CA LYS A 200 -13.47 -6.85 -5.55
C LYS A 200 -13.53 -5.65 -4.60
N SER A 201 -12.38 -5.26 -4.05
CA SER A 201 -12.24 -4.21 -3.05
C SER A 201 -12.04 -2.80 -3.65
N TYR A 202 -11.99 -2.69 -4.98
CA TYR A 202 -11.93 -1.40 -5.68
C TYR A 202 -13.21 -0.58 -5.49
N SER A 203 -13.10 0.73 -5.73
CA SER A 203 -14.11 1.74 -5.40
C SER A 203 -14.23 2.81 -6.50
N THR A 204 -15.21 3.71 -6.38
CA THR A 204 -15.50 4.74 -7.41
C THR A 204 -15.21 6.17 -6.97
N ASP A 205 -15.07 6.41 -5.67
CA ASP A 205 -14.94 7.77 -5.12
C ASP A 205 -13.85 7.79 -4.06
N PHE A 206 -12.90 8.69 -4.24
CA PHE A 206 -11.71 8.80 -3.42
C PHE A 206 -11.45 10.25 -3.06
N ILE A 207 -10.95 10.47 -1.86
CA ILE A 207 -10.33 11.72 -1.46
C ILE A 207 -8.83 11.44 -1.44
N ILE A 208 -8.08 12.17 -2.26
CA ILE A 208 -6.61 12.16 -2.24
C ILE A 208 -6.20 13.12 -1.12
N PRO A 209 -5.75 12.63 0.05
CA PRO A 209 -5.56 13.46 1.21
C PRO A 209 -4.28 14.30 1.08
N LYS A 210 -4.32 15.54 1.60
CA LYS A 210 -3.09 16.30 1.82
C LYS A 210 -2.34 15.67 3.00
N LEU A 211 -1.17 15.10 2.74
CA LEU A 211 -0.30 14.57 3.80
C LEU A 211 0.52 15.69 4.45
N VAL A 212 0.80 15.53 5.75
CA VAL A 212 1.65 16.48 6.51
C VAL A 212 3.07 16.46 5.94
N ASP A 213 3.68 17.64 5.79
CA ASP A 213 5.05 17.82 5.30
C ASP A 213 5.36 17.15 3.95
N ARG A 214 4.33 17.00 3.11
CA ARG A 214 4.41 16.54 1.73
C ARG A 214 3.81 17.57 0.78
N LYS A 215 4.44 17.74 -0.37
CA LYS A 215 4.11 18.77 -1.35
C LYS A 215 3.42 18.23 -2.60
N ASN A 216 3.85 17.09 -3.12
CA ASN A 216 3.32 16.56 -4.37
C ASN A 216 3.16 15.05 -4.26
N SER A 217 2.19 14.51 -4.99
CA SER A 217 2.09 13.07 -5.21
C SER A 217 1.57 12.81 -6.61
N THR A 218 2.11 11.79 -7.27
CA THR A 218 1.50 11.24 -8.49
C THR A 218 0.42 10.26 -8.09
N VAL A 219 -0.82 10.55 -8.47
CA VAL A 219 -1.97 9.68 -8.27
C VAL A 219 -2.17 8.88 -9.55
N GLN A 220 -1.98 7.57 -9.47
CA GLN A 220 -2.23 6.64 -10.54
C GLN A 220 -3.60 5.99 -10.35
N ILE A 221 -4.44 6.08 -11.38
CA ILE A 221 -5.81 5.57 -11.39
C ILE A 221 -5.91 4.49 -12.46
N ILE A 222 -6.06 3.23 -12.06
CA ILE A 222 -6.12 2.07 -12.96
C ILE A 222 -7.54 1.56 -13.07
N ALA A 223 -8.06 1.48 -14.29
CA ALA A 223 -9.39 0.93 -14.55
C ALA A 223 -9.40 -0.60 -14.47
N SER A 224 -10.32 -1.18 -13.68
CA SER A 224 -10.53 -2.64 -13.73
C SER A 224 -11.40 -3.10 -14.91
N GLU A 225 -12.09 -2.16 -15.55
CA GLU A 225 -13.01 -2.40 -16.65
C GLU A 225 -12.79 -1.36 -17.77
N GLY A 226 -13.04 -1.75 -19.01
CA GLY A 226 -13.03 -0.81 -20.14
C GLY A 226 -14.18 0.18 -20.10
N ASN A 227 -14.03 1.28 -20.82
CA ASN A 227 -14.95 2.43 -20.84
C ASN A 227 -15.23 2.97 -19.43
N THR A 228 -14.16 3.27 -18.69
CA THR A 228 -14.23 3.90 -17.37
C THR A 228 -13.95 5.39 -17.50
N ASP A 229 -14.93 6.22 -17.15
CA ASP A 229 -14.77 7.67 -17.11
C ASP A 229 -14.19 8.08 -15.76
N ILE A 230 -13.15 8.91 -15.79
CA ILE A 230 -12.47 9.45 -14.62
C ILE A 230 -12.64 10.95 -14.62
N ASN A 231 -13.03 11.49 -13.46
CA ASN A 231 -13.00 12.90 -13.14
C ASN A 231 -12.08 13.12 -11.95
N VAL A 232 -11.05 13.94 -12.13
CA VAL A 232 -10.15 14.37 -11.05
C VAL A 232 -10.30 15.86 -10.83
N ASN A 233 -10.55 16.26 -9.59
CA ASN A 233 -10.62 17.66 -9.18
C ASN A 233 -9.54 17.94 -8.14
N GLU A 234 -8.53 18.73 -8.51
CA GLU A 234 -7.46 19.19 -7.60
C GLU A 234 -7.86 20.53 -6.97
N LEU A 235 -8.03 20.55 -5.65
CA LEU A 235 -8.63 21.69 -4.96
C LEU A 235 -7.70 22.90 -4.83
N SER A 236 -6.39 22.69 -4.74
CA SER A 236 -5.41 23.77 -4.58
C SER A 236 -5.20 24.55 -5.88
N SER A 237 -5.09 23.86 -7.01
CA SER A 237 -4.90 24.46 -8.32
C SER A 237 -6.23 24.81 -9.03
N GLY A 238 -7.35 24.23 -8.57
CA GLY A 238 -8.64 24.28 -9.26
C GLY A 238 -8.68 23.46 -10.55
N ARG A 239 -7.66 22.64 -10.82
CA ARG A 239 -7.53 21.90 -12.06
C ARG A 239 -8.51 20.72 -12.08
N GLN A 240 -9.27 20.65 -13.16
CA GLN A 240 -10.16 19.54 -13.45
C GLN A 240 -9.62 18.73 -14.62
N THR A 241 -9.55 17.41 -14.46
CA THR A 241 -9.11 16.49 -15.50
C THR A 241 -10.21 15.46 -15.74
N HIS A 242 -10.57 15.27 -17.01
CA HIS A 242 -11.48 14.22 -17.45
C HIS A 242 -10.78 13.29 -18.42
N LYS A 243 -10.93 11.98 -18.22
CA LYS A 243 -10.35 10.96 -19.09
C LYS A 243 -11.26 9.73 -19.15
N ASN A 244 -11.52 9.24 -20.35
CA ASN A 244 -12.06 7.90 -20.54
C ASN A 244 -10.90 6.90 -20.72
N LEU A 245 -10.91 5.83 -19.94
CA LEU A 245 -10.00 4.70 -20.04
C LEU A 245 -10.71 3.55 -20.77
N ALA A 246 -10.22 3.20 -21.95
CA ALA A 246 -10.94 2.38 -22.91
C ALA A 246 -10.92 0.89 -22.56
N SER A 247 -9.83 0.40 -21.98
CA SER A 247 -9.60 -1.02 -21.69
C SER A 247 -9.27 -1.26 -20.22
N PRO A 248 -9.55 -2.47 -19.68
CA PRO A 248 -9.03 -2.87 -18.37
C PRO A 248 -7.50 -2.73 -18.32
N GLY A 249 -6.99 -2.24 -17.20
CA GLY A 249 -5.57 -1.93 -17.00
C GLY A 249 -5.12 -0.65 -17.69
N ASP A 250 -5.94 0.05 -18.48
CA ASP A 250 -5.63 1.45 -18.82
C ASP A 250 -5.54 2.27 -17.53
N HIS A 251 -4.68 3.28 -17.54
CA HIS A 251 -4.44 4.11 -16.37
C HIS A 251 -4.29 5.59 -16.73
N LEU A 252 -4.49 6.43 -15.72
CA LEU A 252 -4.21 7.86 -15.74
C LEU A 252 -3.31 8.20 -14.57
N ASP A 253 -2.17 8.83 -14.86
CA ASP A 253 -1.30 9.43 -13.86
C ASP A 253 -1.55 10.94 -13.80
N ILE A 254 -1.71 11.46 -12.59
CA ILE A 254 -1.95 12.88 -12.36
C ILE A 254 -1.23 13.34 -11.10
N THR A 255 -0.40 14.36 -11.23
CA THR A 255 0.20 15.00 -10.05
C THR A 255 -0.87 15.78 -9.30
N VAL A 256 -0.98 15.58 -7.99
CA VAL A 256 -1.83 16.32 -7.07
C VAL A 256 -0.93 16.94 -6.01
N ALA A 257 -0.97 18.27 -5.89
CA ALA A 257 -0.10 19.01 -4.97
C ALA A 257 -0.66 19.12 -3.53
N ASP A 258 -1.94 18.87 -3.32
CA ASP A 258 -2.53 18.95 -1.98
C ASP A 258 -3.69 17.96 -1.84
N LEU A 259 -4.92 18.47 -1.86
CA LEU A 259 -6.16 17.75 -1.67
C LEU A 259 -6.84 17.57 -3.02
N GLY A 260 -7.27 16.35 -3.32
CA GLY A 260 -7.95 16.02 -4.57
C GLY A 260 -9.18 15.14 -4.37
N VAL A 261 -10.04 15.11 -5.37
CA VAL A 261 -11.16 14.16 -5.48
C VAL A 261 -11.01 13.38 -6.77
N VAL A 262 -11.11 12.07 -6.69
CA VAL A 262 -11.24 11.19 -7.85
C VAL A 262 -12.64 10.58 -7.83
N SER A 263 -13.39 10.78 -8.91
CA SER A 263 -14.72 10.21 -9.11
C SER A 263 -14.77 9.47 -10.44
N THR A 264 -15.21 8.21 -10.42
CA THR A 264 -15.21 7.36 -11.61
C THR A 264 -16.57 6.72 -11.89
N SER A 265 -16.83 6.35 -13.15
CA SER A 265 -18.06 5.66 -13.54
C SER A 265 -18.06 4.16 -13.20
N LYS A 266 -16.88 3.57 -13.00
CA LYS A 266 -16.66 2.15 -12.62
C LYS A 266 -15.55 2.02 -11.59
N LYS A 267 -15.45 0.86 -10.95
CA LYS A 267 -14.44 0.59 -9.92
C LYS A 267 -13.02 0.73 -10.47
N VAL A 268 -12.15 1.38 -9.71
CA VAL A 268 -10.74 1.59 -10.05
C VAL A 268 -9.83 1.30 -8.85
N LEU A 269 -8.56 1.01 -9.12
CA LEU A 269 -7.49 1.12 -8.13
C LEU A 269 -6.95 2.54 -8.15
N VAL A 270 -6.77 3.15 -6.98
CA VAL A 270 -6.07 4.42 -6.84
C VAL A 270 -4.86 4.21 -5.97
N THR A 271 -3.69 4.52 -6.52
CA THR A 271 -2.42 4.47 -5.80
C THR A 271 -1.79 5.84 -5.84
N MET A 272 -1.25 6.27 -4.70
CA MET A 272 -0.54 7.53 -4.55
C MET A 272 0.95 7.24 -4.39
N PHE A 273 1.74 7.76 -5.31
CA PHE A 273 3.19 7.81 -5.23
C PHE A 273 3.58 9.18 -4.68
N VAL A 274 3.87 9.24 -3.39
CA VAL A 274 4.23 10.48 -2.71
C VAL A 274 5.65 10.84 -3.12
N HIS A 275 5.85 12.04 -3.66
CA HIS A 275 7.15 12.44 -4.19
C HIS A 275 8.14 12.76 -3.07
N ALA A 276 9.41 12.69 -3.42
CA ALA A 276 10.45 13.26 -2.59
C ALA A 276 10.13 14.74 -2.34
N CYS A 277 10.20 15.16 -1.08
CA CYS A 277 9.84 16.53 -0.70
C CYS A 277 11.04 17.32 -0.19
N CYS A 278 10.88 18.65 -0.27
CA CYS A 278 11.90 19.64 -0.61
C CYS A 278 12.74 20.20 0.54
N ALA A 279 13.92 20.70 0.16
CA ALA A 279 14.89 21.38 1.00
C ALA A 279 14.30 22.34 2.07
N PRO A 280 14.92 22.43 3.27
CA PRO A 280 16.23 21.87 3.60
C PRO A 280 16.23 20.41 4.06
N LEU A 281 15.05 19.80 4.27
CA LEU A 281 14.89 18.40 4.64
C LEU A 281 14.52 17.57 3.42
N TYR A 282 15.16 16.43 3.22
CA TYR A 282 14.93 15.57 2.07
C TYR A 282 14.04 14.42 2.50
N HIS A 283 12.74 14.53 2.26
CA HIS A 283 11.84 13.43 2.58
C HIS A 283 11.84 12.46 1.42
N GLU A 284 12.18 11.19 1.67
CA GLU A 284 12.10 10.16 0.63
C GLU A 284 10.63 9.88 0.23
N PRO A 285 10.41 9.48 -1.03
CA PRO A 285 9.11 9.10 -1.54
C PRO A 285 8.64 7.80 -0.89
N PHE A 286 7.33 7.57 -0.94
CA PHE A 286 6.71 6.30 -0.55
C PHE A 286 5.45 6.08 -1.39
N MET A 287 4.95 4.86 -1.41
CA MET A 287 3.76 4.47 -2.14
C MET A 287 2.65 4.05 -1.20
N MET A 288 1.41 4.41 -1.53
CA MET A 288 0.27 3.95 -0.77
C MET A 288 -0.99 3.78 -1.62
N VAL A 289 -1.70 2.69 -1.40
CA VAL A 289 -3.06 2.47 -1.90
C VAL A 289 -4.00 3.42 -1.17
N VAL A 290 -4.82 4.16 -1.92
CA VAL A 290 -5.82 5.07 -1.36
C VAL A 290 -7.16 4.34 -1.28
N PRO A 291 -7.70 4.09 -0.08
CA PRO A 291 -9.01 3.47 0.05
C PRO A 291 -10.11 4.38 -0.50
N GLY A 292 -11.11 3.77 -1.13
CA GLY A 292 -12.35 4.47 -1.47
C GLY A 292 -13.10 4.93 -0.21
N ILE A 293 -13.89 5.98 -0.33
CA ILE A 293 -14.67 6.54 0.79
C ILE A 293 -15.62 5.48 1.38
N ASP A 294 -16.17 4.59 0.55
CA ASP A 294 -17.03 3.50 0.97
C ASP A 294 -16.28 2.35 1.68
N ARG A 295 -14.95 2.39 1.68
CA ARG A 295 -14.06 1.41 2.35
C ARG A 295 -13.53 1.89 3.69
N TYR A 296 -13.85 3.12 4.10
CA TYR A 296 -13.51 3.65 5.43
C TYR A 296 -14.12 2.82 6.57
N LEU A 297 -13.41 2.79 7.70
CA LEU A 297 -13.78 2.04 8.90
C LEU A 297 -14.11 2.99 10.05
N PRO A 298 -14.91 2.55 11.04
CA PRO A 298 -15.17 3.34 12.24
C PRO A 298 -14.10 3.18 13.33
N LYS A 299 -13.17 2.24 13.13
CA LYS A 299 -12.06 1.94 14.04
C LYS A 299 -10.86 1.35 13.30
N TYR A 300 -9.68 1.55 13.85
CA TYR A 300 -8.39 1.10 13.33
C TYR A 300 -7.49 0.67 14.47
N ASP A 301 -6.85 -0.48 14.31
CA ASP A 301 -5.74 -0.96 15.13
C ASP A 301 -4.51 -0.95 14.24
N PHE A 302 -3.53 -0.09 14.52
CA PHE A 302 -2.42 0.16 13.60
C PHE A 302 -1.09 0.34 14.32
N ALA A 303 -0.01 0.06 13.59
CA ALA A 303 1.33 0.34 14.04
C ALA A 303 1.75 1.74 13.56
N VAL A 304 2.62 2.38 14.32
CA VAL A 304 3.42 3.53 13.90
C VAL A 304 4.87 3.11 14.10
N TRP A 305 5.65 3.18 13.03
CA TRP A 305 7.03 2.72 13.04
C TRP A 305 7.96 3.80 13.61
N ASP A 306 8.98 3.37 14.37
CA ASP A 306 9.92 4.27 15.07
C ASP A 306 11.15 4.62 14.22
N GLY A 307 11.55 3.75 13.29
CA GLY A 307 12.78 3.87 12.50
C GLY A 307 14.03 4.19 13.35
N GLY A 308 14.07 3.72 14.61
CA GLY A 308 15.14 4.05 15.56
C GLY A 308 15.06 5.45 16.18
N ASN A 309 13.85 5.94 16.48
CA ASN A 309 13.52 7.18 17.21
C ASN A 309 13.88 8.47 16.47
N ARG A 310 13.75 8.48 15.13
CA ARG A 310 14.11 9.63 14.28
C ARG A 310 12.95 10.18 13.48
N PHE A 311 11.83 9.47 13.44
CA PHE A 311 10.68 9.83 12.64
C PHE A 311 9.78 10.80 13.38
N GLN A 312 9.36 11.85 12.68
CA GLN A 312 8.15 12.57 13.03
C GLN A 312 6.98 11.86 12.35
N ASN A 313 6.11 11.28 13.17
CA ASN A 313 5.01 10.47 12.69
C ASN A 313 3.70 11.26 12.72
N HIS A 314 2.91 11.04 11.68
CA HIS A 314 1.68 11.75 11.42
C HIS A 314 0.55 10.78 11.07
N LEU A 315 -0.65 11.14 11.51
CA LEU A 315 -1.90 10.57 11.03
C LEU A 315 -2.58 11.61 10.15
N THR A 316 -2.99 11.22 8.94
CA THR A 316 -3.91 12.03 8.15
C THR A 316 -5.30 11.41 8.21
N ILE A 317 -6.29 12.21 8.60
CA ILE A 317 -7.66 11.75 8.84
C ILE A 317 -8.58 12.40 7.82
N VAL A 318 -9.51 11.62 7.27
CA VAL A 318 -10.59 12.08 6.39
C VAL A 318 -11.93 11.67 6.99
N ILE A 319 -12.74 12.62 7.46
CA ILE A 319 -13.99 12.33 8.19
C ILE A 319 -15.13 13.24 7.72
N PRO A 320 -16.40 12.79 7.67
CA PRO A 320 -17.52 13.69 7.40
C PRO A 320 -17.55 14.88 8.38
N GLN A 321 -17.62 16.09 7.83
CA GLN A 321 -17.52 17.33 8.60
C GLN A 321 -18.55 17.39 9.73
N GLY A 322 -18.14 17.88 10.90
CA GLY A 322 -18.96 17.97 12.11
C GLY A 322 -18.91 16.72 13.01
N ASN A 323 -18.19 15.67 12.61
CA ASN A 323 -18.02 14.45 13.39
C ASN A 323 -16.63 14.33 14.06
N GLU A 324 -15.76 15.32 13.91
CA GLU A 324 -14.36 15.30 14.38
C GLU A 324 -14.28 15.07 15.89
N LYS A 325 -15.20 15.66 16.67
CA LYS A 325 -15.25 15.53 18.14
C LYS A 325 -15.48 14.09 18.62
N GLY A 326 -15.93 13.19 17.75
CA GLY A 326 -16.15 11.80 18.10
C GLY A 326 -14.89 10.93 17.99
N LEU A 327 -13.81 11.43 17.39
CA LEU A 327 -12.55 10.71 17.21
C LEU A 327 -11.76 10.59 18.51
N MET A 328 -11.32 9.38 18.79
CA MET A 328 -10.48 9.03 19.94
C MET A 328 -9.26 8.26 19.48
N LEU A 329 -8.07 8.68 19.91
CA LEU A 329 -6.79 7.99 19.76
C LEU A 329 -6.33 7.54 21.15
N ASP A 330 -6.19 6.23 21.35
CA ASP A 330 -5.80 5.62 22.63
C ASP A 330 -6.63 6.09 23.82
N GLY A 331 -7.94 6.22 23.60
CA GLY A 331 -8.90 6.69 24.61
C GLY A 331 -8.95 8.20 24.80
N SER A 332 -8.07 8.96 24.15
CA SER A 332 -7.99 10.43 24.25
C SER A 332 -8.62 11.12 23.04
N ALA A 333 -9.25 12.28 23.26
CA ALA A 333 -9.80 13.07 22.16
C ALA A 333 -8.70 13.56 21.22
N VAL A 334 -8.98 13.56 19.92
CA VAL A 334 -8.03 13.97 18.89
C VAL A 334 -8.09 15.48 18.67
N ALA A 335 -6.91 16.13 18.66
CA ALA A 335 -6.76 17.54 18.29
C ALA A 335 -6.00 17.66 16.96
N PRO A 336 -6.49 18.44 15.98
CA PRO A 336 -5.76 18.69 14.74
C PRO A 336 -4.40 19.34 15.02
N TYR A 337 -3.34 18.80 14.43
CA TYR A 337 -2.01 19.40 14.39
C TYR A 337 -1.89 20.40 13.23
N THR A 338 -2.53 20.11 12.10
CA THR A 338 -2.51 20.97 10.92
C THR A 338 -3.78 21.81 10.81
N LYS A 339 -3.75 22.79 9.90
CA LYS A 339 -4.97 23.41 9.38
C LYS A 339 -5.91 22.32 8.82
N GLU A 340 -7.19 22.46 9.14
CA GLU A 340 -8.26 21.64 8.57
C GLU A 340 -8.62 22.14 7.16
N TYR A 341 -8.73 21.20 6.23
CA TYR A 341 -9.22 21.42 4.87
C TYR A 341 -10.56 20.73 4.68
N THR A 342 -11.40 21.27 3.81
CA THR A 342 -12.71 20.68 3.52
C THR A 342 -12.86 20.33 2.06
N VAL A 343 -13.49 19.19 1.77
CA VAL A 343 -13.78 18.74 0.41
C VAL A 343 -15.16 18.12 0.34
N THR A 344 -15.92 18.41 -0.72
CA THR A 344 -17.24 17.83 -0.92
C THR A 344 -17.19 16.75 -1.99
N VAL A 345 -17.64 15.55 -1.64
CA VAL A 345 -17.78 14.41 -2.56
C VAL A 345 -19.22 13.90 -2.47
N LYS A 346 -19.91 13.84 -3.61
CA LYS A 346 -21.31 13.37 -3.71
C LYS A 346 -22.26 13.99 -2.67
N GLY A 347 -22.11 15.28 -2.40
CA GLY A 347 -22.98 16.03 -1.49
C GLY A 347 -22.63 15.89 0.00
N VAL A 348 -21.60 15.12 0.36
CA VAL A 348 -21.06 15.05 1.73
C VAL A 348 -19.77 15.84 1.79
N THR A 349 -19.68 16.80 2.72
CA THR A 349 -18.44 17.51 3.01
C THR A 349 -17.63 16.74 4.03
N TYR A 350 -16.34 16.54 3.74
CA TYR A 350 -15.36 15.88 4.57
C TYR A 350 -14.32 16.89 5.04
N SER A 351 -13.90 16.74 6.28
CA SER A 351 -12.75 17.41 6.88
C SER A 351 -11.52 16.53 6.73
N VAL A 352 -10.40 17.16 6.35
CA VAL A 352 -9.09 16.53 6.17
C VAL A 352 -8.05 17.29 6.98
N PHE A 353 -7.41 16.60 7.92
CA PHE A 353 -6.42 17.20 8.81
C PHE A 353 -5.40 16.18 9.29
N GLY A 354 -4.22 16.67 9.64
CA GLY A 354 -3.12 15.90 10.21
C GLY A 354 -3.11 15.95 11.74
N VAL A 355 -2.57 14.91 12.36
CA VAL A 355 -2.37 14.76 13.81
C VAL A 355 -0.97 14.20 14.04
N LEU A 356 -0.25 14.70 15.04
CA LEU A 356 1.02 14.09 15.47
C LEU A 356 0.75 12.83 16.26
N THR A 357 1.54 11.79 16.02
CA THR A 357 1.50 10.55 16.80
C THR A 357 2.91 10.12 17.17
N ASN A 358 3.02 9.38 18.26
CA ASN A 358 4.26 8.71 18.62
C ASN A 358 4.33 7.34 17.92
N GLU A 359 5.50 6.70 18.00
CA GLU A 359 5.67 5.31 17.61
C GLU A 359 4.92 4.34 18.55
N GLY A 360 4.58 3.16 18.03
CA GLY A 360 3.94 2.10 18.81
C GLY A 360 2.67 1.55 18.17
N ALA A 361 1.97 0.70 18.92
CA ALA A 361 0.62 0.28 18.58
C ALA A 361 -0.39 1.31 19.06
N HIS A 362 -1.35 1.64 18.18
CA HIS A 362 -2.38 2.62 18.45
C HIS A 362 -3.76 2.07 18.12
N HIS A 363 -4.75 2.55 18.86
CA HIS A 363 -6.16 2.29 18.64
C HIS A 363 -6.87 3.60 18.35
N MET A 364 -7.43 3.75 17.15
CA MET A 364 -8.25 4.91 16.79
C MET A 364 -9.69 4.50 16.52
N ILE A 365 -10.65 5.16 17.14
CA ILE A 365 -12.07 4.85 17.03
C ILE A 365 -12.91 6.12 17.00
N HIS A 366 -14.05 6.05 16.32
CA HIS A 366 -15.10 7.05 16.45
C HIS A 366 -16.19 6.59 17.43
N SER A 367 -16.43 7.36 18.49
CA SER A 367 -17.39 7.05 19.58
C SER A 367 -18.83 6.75 19.14
N LYS A 368 -19.27 7.32 18.01
CA LYS A 368 -20.59 7.05 17.40
C LYS A 368 -20.56 6.10 16.19
N GLY A 369 -19.43 5.46 15.91
CA GLY A 369 -19.29 4.56 14.77
C GLY A 369 -19.30 5.23 13.39
N VAL A 370 -18.98 6.54 13.30
CA VAL A 370 -18.80 7.23 12.01
C VAL A 370 -17.55 6.69 11.35
N LYS A 371 -17.64 6.40 10.06
CA LYS A 371 -16.51 5.91 9.25
C LYS A 371 -15.62 7.08 8.83
N PHE A 372 -14.32 6.88 8.89
CA PHE A 372 -13.30 7.84 8.48
C PHE A 372 -12.15 7.12 7.81
N GLY A 373 -11.42 7.81 6.93
CA GLY A 373 -10.16 7.34 6.36
C GLY A 373 -9.01 7.67 7.30
N LEU A 374 -8.08 6.74 7.46
CA LEU A 374 -6.89 6.91 8.29
C LEU A 374 -5.65 6.49 7.51
N PHE A 375 -4.70 7.41 7.43
CA PHE A 375 -3.43 7.23 6.75
C PHE A 375 -2.30 7.48 7.75
N VAL A 376 -1.36 6.54 7.83
CA VAL A 376 -0.17 6.62 8.69
C VAL A 376 1.00 6.95 7.81
N HIS A 377 1.79 7.94 8.17
CA HIS A 377 3.02 8.25 7.47
C HIS A 377 4.00 8.92 8.42
N GLY A 378 5.28 8.80 8.09
CA GLY A 378 6.34 9.42 8.87
C GLY A 378 7.47 9.87 7.98
N ASN A 379 8.25 10.81 8.49
CA ASN A 379 9.46 11.27 7.81
C ASN A 379 10.58 11.61 8.79
N THR A 380 11.80 11.40 8.31
CA THR A 380 13.02 11.98 8.87
C THR A 380 13.57 13.01 7.88
N ALA A 381 14.74 13.57 8.16
CA ALA A 381 15.46 14.45 7.23
C ALA A 381 15.92 13.76 5.92
N SER A 382 15.88 12.43 5.85
CA SER A 382 16.40 11.63 4.73
C SER A 382 15.66 10.30 4.54
N ASN A 383 14.40 10.17 5.01
CA ASN A 383 13.63 8.92 4.92
C ASN A 383 12.12 9.24 5.03
N GLY A 384 11.27 8.39 4.46
CA GLY A 384 9.81 8.44 4.56
C GLY A 384 9.21 7.04 4.64
N TYR A 385 7.95 6.93 5.05
CA TYR A 385 7.12 5.75 4.82
C TYR A 385 5.66 6.17 4.87
N GLY A 386 4.76 5.38 4.30
CA GLY A 386 3.35 5.61 4.53
C GLY A 386 2.43 4.53 4.00
N TYR A 387 1.27 4.39 4.63
CA TYR A 387 0.24 3.44 4.24
C TYR A 387 -1.13 3.86 4.75
N ALA A 388 -2.19 3.34 4.14
CA ALA A 388 -3.50 3.37 4.77
C ALA A 388 -3.51 2.43 5.99
N ALA A 389 -4.03 2.89 7.13
CA ALA A 389 -4.09 2.08 8.36
C ALA A 389 -4.95 0.81 8.19
N GLY A 390 -5.86 0.84 7.22
CA GLY A 390 -6.65 -0.30 6.80
C GLY A 390 -7.86 0.15 5.97
N MET A 391 -8.62 -0.82 5.48
CA MET A 391 -9.87 -0.57 4.79
C MET A 391 -10.80 -1.79 4.87
N ARG A 392 -12.09 -1.56 4.64
CA ARG A 392 -13.08 -2.63 4.57
C ARG A 392 -12.88 -3.48 3.32
N MET A 393 -12.55 -4.75 3.51
CA MET A 393 -12.44 -5.76 2.46
C MET A 393 -13.68 -6.66 2.45
N ASP A 394 -14.30 -6.83 1.29
CA ASP A 394 -15.51 -7.63 1.08
C ASP A 394 -15.27 -9.14 1.08
#